data_AF-A0A2N6AD55-F1
#
_entry.id   AF-A0A2N6AD55-F1
#
_cell.length_a   1.000
_cell.length_b   1.000
_cell.length_c   1.000
_cell.angle_alpha   90.00
_cell.angle_beta   90.00
_cell.angle_gamma   90.00
#
_symmetry.space_group_name_H-M   'P 1'
#
loop_
_entity.id
_entity.type
_entity.pdbx_description
1 polymer ?
#
loop_
_entity_poly.entity_id
_entity_poly.type
_entity_poly.pdbx_seq_one_letter_code
_entity_poly.pdbx_strand_id
1 'polypeptide(L)'
;MKKYSAFDIIGPDMIGPSSSHTAGANRLGALARKIARGDMIKTTIQLHGSFAKTFRGHGTDRAIVAGLMGIPASDERLKDALKLADASGFSYDF
;
A
#
# COMPACT_ATOMS: atom_id res chain seq x y z
N MET A 1 24.30 -21.14 -2.54
CA MET A 1 23.32 -20.83 -1.47
C MET A 1 23.10 -19.33 -1.41
N LYS A 2 21.85 -18.85 -1.32
CA LYS A 2 21.57 -17.45 -0.99
C LYS A 2 22.07 -17.17 0.44
N LYS A 3 22.83 -16.11 0.63
CA LYS A 3 23.20 -15.59 1.95
C LYS A 3 22.09 -14.65 2.41
N TYR A 4 21.63 -14.82 3.65
CA TYR A 4 20.67 -13.92 4.29
C TYR A 4 21.37 -13.14 5.40
N SER A 5 21.06 -11.86 5.52
CA SER A 5 21.47 -10.99 6.63
C SER A 5 20.32 -10.82 7.63
N ALA A 6 20.63 -10.35 8.84
CA ALA A 6 19.59 -10.00 9.82
C ALA A 6 18.59 -8.96 9.27
N PHE A 7 19.04 -8.08 8.36
CA PHE A 7 18.20 -7.06 7.73
C PHE A 7 17.25 -7.61 6.67
N ASP A 8 17.45 -8.84 6.20
CA ASP A 8 16.50 -9.52 5.32
C ASP A 8 15.36 -10.19 6.10
N ILE A 9 15.56 -10.38 7.40
CA ILE A 9 14.61 -11.05 8.31
C ILE A 9 13.81 -10.02 9.12
N ILE A 10 14.49 -8.99 9.64
CA ILE A 10 13.86 -7.91 10.38
C ILE A 10 13.23 -6.97 9.35
N GLY A 11 11.90 -7.08 9.21
CA GLY A 11 11.12 -6.20 8.34
C GLY A 11 11.15 -4.75 8.82
N PRO A 12 10.85 -3.79 7.93
CA PRO A 12 10.77 -2.38 8.31
C PRO A 12 9.62 -2.15 9.29
N ASP A 13 9.68 -1.04 10.02
CA ASP A 13 8.54 -0.54 10.77
C ASP A 13 7.32 -0.39 9.85
N MET A 14 6.17 -0.88 10.32
CA MET A 14 4.94 -0.86 9.54
C MET A 14 3.71 -0.86 10.47
N ILE A 15 2.60 -0.32 9.97
CA ILE A 15 1.27 -0.55 10.53
C ILE A 15 0.83 -1.97 10.14
N GLY A 16 0.37 -2.73 11.14
CA GLY A 16 -0.18 -4.08 10.95
C GLY A 16 -1.50 -4.08 10.16
N PRO A 17 -2.09 -5.26 9.90
CA PRO A 17 -1.78 -6.54 10.53
C PRO A 17 -0.81 -7.44 9.73
N SER A 18 -0.43 -7.08 8.51
CA SER A 18 0.25 -8.01 7.59
C SER A 18 1.44 -7.41 6.86
N SER A 19 2.58 -8.11 6.89
CA SER A 19 3.76 -7.69 6.12
C SER A 19 3.55 -7.79 4.61
N SER A 20 2.79 -8.78 4.14
CA SER A 20 2.50 -8.97 2.72
C SER A 20 1.35 -8.10 2.22
N HIS A 21 0.20 -8.16 2.91
CA HIS A 21 -1.03 -7.49 2.47
C HIS A 21 -1.11 -6.02 2.90
N THR A 22 -0.28 -5.57 3.86
CA THR A 22 -0.22 -4.16 4.27
C THR A 22 1.09 -3.53 3.79
N ALA A 23 2.25 -3.90 4.34
CA ALA A 23 3.51 -3.27 3.94
C ALA A 23 3.90 -3.55 2.48
N GLY A 24 3.76 -4.79 2.03
CA GLY A 24 4.00 -5.17 0.63
C GLY A 24 3.06 -4.43 -0.33
N ALA A 25 1.77 -4.39 -0.01
CA ALA A 25 0.76 -3.69 -0.80
C ALA A 25 0.99 -2.17 -0.87
N ASN A 26 1.36 -1.54 0.25
CA ASN A 26 1.76 -0.13 0.30
C ASN A 26 2.98 0.14 -0.57
N ARG A 27 3.98 -0.73 -0.51
CA ARG A 27 5.19 -0.61 -1.35
C ARG A 27 4.87 -0.70 -2.85
N LEU A 28 3.89 -1.52 -3.25
CA LEU A 28 3.42 -1.57 -4.65
C LEU A 28 2.78 -0.25 -5.08
N GLY A 29 1.90 0.33 -4.25
CA GLY A 29 1.31 1.64 -4.50
C GLY A 29 2.37 2.75 -4.61
N ALA A 30 3.34 2.77 -3.70
CA ALA A 30 4.43 3.74 -3.70
C ALA A 30 5.33 3.60 -4.94
N LEU A 31 5.56 2.38 -5.42
CA LEU A 31 6.28 2.13 -6.66
C LEU A 31 5.48 2.64 -7.87
N ALA A 32 4.19 2.35 -7.95
CA ALA A 32 3.32 2.84 -9.02
C ALA A 32 3.30 4.37 -9.09
N ARG A 33 3.20 5.06 -7.94
CA ARG A 33 3.30 6.53 -7.84
C ARG A 33 4.63 7.05 -8.41
N LYS A 34 5.75 6.40 -8.07
CA LYS A 34 7.08 6.79 -8.58
C LYS A 34 7.19 6.60 -10.10
N ILE A 35 6.56 5.56 -10.65
CA ILE A 35 6.54 5.28 -12.09
C ILE A 35 5.70 6.33 -12.83
N ALA A 36 4.51 6.66 -12.30
CA ALA A 36 3.56 7.57 -12.95
C ALA A 36 4.13 8.98 -13.16
N ARG A 37 4.96 9.48 -12.23
CA ARG A 37 5.54 10.84 -12.18
C ARG A 37 4.45 11.93 -12.09
N GLY A 38 4.68 12.95 -11.25
CA GLY A 38 3.71 14.03 -11.03
C GLY A 38 2.53 13.64 -10.13
N ASP A 39 1.49 14.46 -10.15
CA ASP A 39 0.31 14.29 -9.29
C ASP A 39 -0.71 13.34 -9.93
N MET A 40 -0.87 12.18 -9.30
CA MET A 40 -1.86 11.19 -9.71
C MET A 40 -3.21 11.59 -9.13
N ILE A 41 -4.17 11.91 -9.99
CA ILE A 41 -5.52 12.34 -9.59
C ILE A 41 -6.56 11.22 -9.68
N LYS A 42 -6.27 10.20 -10.50
CA LYS A 42 -7.16 9.05 -10.70
C LYS A 42 -6.37 7.77 -10.96
N THR A 43 -6.87 6.64 -10.47
CA THR A 43 -6.27 5.32 -10.70
C THR A 43 -7.33 4.20 -10.71
N THR A 44 -6.97 3.05 -11.30
CA THR A 44 -7.78 1.82 -11.29
C THR A 44 -6.92 0.69 -10.76
N ILE A 45 -7.41 -0.02 -9.73
CA ILE A 45 -6.65 -0.97 -8.93
C ILE A 45 -7.25 -2.36 -9.10
N GLN A 46 -6.64 -3.19 -9.94
CA GLN A 46 -7.08 -4.57 -10.13
C GLN A 46 -6.32 -5.52 -9.21
N LEU A 47 -7.07 -6.27 -8.40
CA LEU A 47 -6.51 -7.26 -7.49
C LEU A 47 -6.72 -8.68 -8.04
N HIS A 48 -5.71 -9.53 -7.88
CA HIS A 48 -5.75 -10.92 -8.32
C HIS A 48 -5.43 -11.90 -7.17
N GLY A 49 -5.87 -13.15 -7.31
CA GLY A 49 -5.46 -14.24 -6.42
C GLY A 49 -5.78 -13.98 -4.94
N SER A 50 -4.78 -14.15 -4.07
CA SER A 50 -4.94 -13.96 -2.63
C SER A 50 -5.33 -12.52 -2.27
N PHE A 51 -4.78 -11.53 -2.97
CA PHE A 51 -5.12 -10.12 -2.76
C PHE A 51 -6.62 -9.89 -2.97
N ALA A 52 -7.17 -10.33 -4.10
CA ALA A 52 -8.60 -10.17 -4.41
C ALA A 52 -9.52 -10.79 -3.35
N LYS A 53 -9.11 -11.92 -2.77
CA LYS A 53 -9.92 -12.67 -1.80
C LYS A 53 -9.96 -12.04 -0.41
N THR A 54 -8.93 -11.30 -0.02
CA THR A 54 -8.74 -10.87 1.38
C THR A 54 -8.49 -9.39 1.57
N PHE A 55 -8.61 -8.58 0.50
CA PHE A 55 -8.14 -7.20 0.50
C PHE A 55 -8.74 -6.30 1.59
N ARG A 56 -10.03 -6.45 1.91
CA ARG A 56 -10.67 -5.67 2.97
C ARG A 56 -10.26 -6.12 4.38
N GLY A 57 -10.11 -7.43 4.59
CA GLY A 57 -9.82 -8.02 5.90
C GLY A 57 -8.40 -7.75 6.40
N HIS A 58 -7.44 -7.58 5.47
CA HIS A 58 -6.04 -7.26 5.79
C HIS A 58 -5.68 -5.78 5.58
N GLY A 59 -6.66 -4.94 5.21
CA GLY A 59 -6.43 -3.53 4.93
C GLY A 59 -5.60 -3.26 3.67
N THR A 60 -5.58 -4.20 2.72
CA THR A 60 -4.86 -4.08 1.46
C THR A 60 -5.37 -2.91 0.62
N ASP A 61 -6.67 -2.65 0.65
CA ASP A 61 -7.28 -1.47 0.01
C ASP A 61 -6.62 -0.18 0.48
N ARG A 62 -6.64 0.03 1.80
CA ARG A 62 -6.04 1.18 2.48
C ARG A 62 -4.55 1.25 2.20
N ALA A 63 -3.85 0.12 2.26
CA ALA A 63 -2.41 0.06 2.06
C ALA A 63 -2.01 0.50 0.64
N ILE A 64 -2.68 -0.02 -0.40
CA ILE A 64 -2.41 0.38 -1.79
C ILE A 64 -2.69 1.86 -1.97
N VAL A 65 -3.86 2.35 -1.53
CA VAL A 65 -4.24 3.76 -1.65
C VAL A 65 -3.26 4.66 -0.90
N ALA A 66 -2.84 4.30 0.32
CA ALA A 66 -1.81 5.01 1.07
C ALA A 66 -0.51 5.12 0.27
N GLY A 67 -0.03 4.01 -0.29
CA GLY A 67 1.20 3.99 -1.08
C GLY A 67 1.10 4.88 -2.33
N LEU A 68 -0.04 4.81 -3.02
CA LEU A 68 -0.35 5.62 -4.19
C LEU A 68 -0.39 7.12 -3.88
N MET A 69 -0.83 7.49 -2.67
CA MET A 69 -0.79 8.86 -2.15
C MET A 69 0.56 9.28 -1.56
N GLY A 70 1.52 8.36 -1.47
CA GLY A 70 2.85 8.62 -0.89
C GLY A 70 2.90 8.56 0.64
N ILE A 71 1.89 7.99 1.28
CA ILE A 71 1.86 7.73 2.72
C ILE A 71 2.68 6.45 3.01
N PRO A 72 3.74 6.51 3.82
CA PRO A 72 4.57 5.34 4.14
C PRO A 72 3.84 4.23 4.91
N ALA A 73 4.30 2.98 4.79
CA ALA A 73 3.72 1.84 5.50
C ALA A 73 3.81 1.95 7.04
N SER A 74 4.77 2.70 7.58
CA SER A 74 4.94 2.97 9.01
C SER A 74 4.07 4.12 9.52
N ASP A 75 3.42 4.87 8.63
CA ASP A 75 2.65 6.05 9.00
C ASP A 75 1.26 5.63 9.50
N GLU A 76 0.90 6.10 10.69
CA GLU A 76 -0.40 5.85 11.28
C GLU A 76 -1.56 6.31 10.39
N ARG A 77 -1.38 7.28 9.50
CA ARG A 77 -2.43 7.72 8.59
C ARG A 77 -2.88 6.64 7.60
N LEU A 78 -2.11 5.55 7.44
CA LEU A 78 -2.46 4.43 6.57
C LEU A 78 -3.84 3.84 6.89
N LYS A 79 -4.24 3.74 8.18
CA LYS A 79 -5.58 3.24 8.57
C LYS A 79 -6.73 4.08 8.01
N ASP A 80 -6.49 5.36 7.76
CA ASP A 80 -7.47 6.33 7.26
C ASP A 80 -7.25 6.69 5.77
N ALA A 81 -6.40 5.96 5.04
CA ALA A 81 -6.00 6.29 3.68
C ALA A 81 -7.17 6.52 2.71
N LEU A 82 -8.24 5.73 2.81
CA LEU A 82 -9.42 5.90 1.95
C LEU A 82 -10.13 7.25 2.21
N LYS A 83 -10.26 7.66 3.48
CA LYS A 83 -10.84 8.97 3.83
C LYS A 83 -9.95 10.13 3.38
N LEU A 84 -8.64 9.94 3.51
CA LEU A 84 -7.66 10.94 3.07
C LEU A 84 -7.66 11.09 1.55
N ALA A 85 -7.84 9.98 0.82
CA ALA A 85 -8.00 10.00 -0.63
C ALA A 85 -9.21 10.87 -1.02
N ASP A 86 -10.38 10.60 -0.42
CA ASP A 86 -11.61 11.36 -0.66
C ASP A 86 -11.42 12.85 -0.36
N ALA A 87 -10.80 13.19 0.78
CA ALA A 87 -10.55 14.58 1.18
C ALA A 87 -9.55 15.32 0.29
N SER A 88 -8.65 14.60 -0.37
CA SER A 88 -7.62 15.16 -1.26
C SER A 88 -8.04 15.25 -2.73
N GLY A 89 -9.24 14.75 -3.07
CA GLY A 89 -9.70 14.65 -4.46
C GLY A 89 -9.03 13.53 -5.26
N PHE A 90 -8.35 12.60 -4.59
CA PHE A 90 -7.72 11.43 -5.21
C PHE A 90 -8.78 10.37 -5.50
N SER A 91 -9.10 10.16 -6.79
CA SER A 91 -10.10 9.20 -7.23
C SER A 91 -9.47 7.81 -7.47
N TYR A 92 -10.15 6.75 -7.04
CA TYR A 92 -9.71 5.38 -7.28
C TYR A 92 -10.89 4.44 -7.45
N ASP A 93 -10.69 3.42 -8.28
CA ASP A 93 -11.64 2.33 -8.51
C ASP A 93 -10.92 0.99 -8.25
N PHE A 94 -11.60 0.03 -7.61
CA PHE A 94 -11.12 -1.35 -7.39
C PHE A 94 -11.85 -2.34 -8.29
#